data_AF-A0A9D5SPT9-F1
#
_entry.id   AF-A0A9D5SPT9-F1
#
_cell.length_a   1.000
_cell.length_b   1.000
_cell.length_c   1.000
_cell.angle_alpha   90.00
_cell.angle_beta   90.00
_cell.angle_gamma   90.00
#
_symmetry.space_group_name_H-M   'P 1'
#
loop_
_entity.id
_entity.type
_entity.pdbx_description
1 polymer ?
#
loop_
_entity_poly.entity_id
_entity_poly.type
_entity_poly.pdbx_seq_one_letter_code
_entity_poly.pdbx_strand_id
1 'polypeptide(L)' 'MKNQKNVTLRIGDDLLEKLYYVAKSEGRSLNNQFLLMARNSVAYYEKTKGKIDSAKLREIREEMEKEISGDEQ' A
#
# COMPACT_ATOMS: atom_id res chain seq x y z
N MET A 1 11.03 -3.04 17.45
CA MET A 1 10.00 -2.15 16.88
C MET A 1 9.74 -2.60 15.46
N LYS A 2 8.48 -2.83 15.04
CA LYS A 2 8.20 -3.23 13.65
C LYS A 2 8.55 -2.05 12.74
N ASN A 3 9.46 -2.26 11.79
CA ASN A 3 9.89 -1.24 10.84
C ASN A 3 8.68 -0.78 10.02
N GLN A 4 8.16 0.42 10.31
CA GLN A 4 7.21 1.11 9.45
C GLN A 4 8.00 1.79 8.34
N LYS A 5 7.51 1.68 7.10
CA LYS A 5 8.08 2.35 5.94
C LYS A 5 7.07 3.39 5.47
N ASN A 6 7.56 4.56 5.09
CA ASN A 6 6.76 5.59 4.45
C ASN A 6 6.81 5.36 2.94
N VAL A 7 5.67 5.48 2.28
CA VAL A 7 5.57 5.41 0.82
C VAL A 7 4.93 6.72 0.38
N THR A 8 5.64 7.47 -0.44
CA THR A 8 5.12 8.68 -1.08
C THR A 8 4.55 8.28 -2.44
N LEU A 9 3.36 8.79 -2.77
CA LEU A 9 2.75 8.56 -4.08
C LEU A 9 2.29 9.88 -4.69
N ARG A 10 2.26 9.95 -6.02
CA ARG A 10 1.66 11.06 -6.75
C ARG A 10 0.26 10.65 -7.18
N ILE A 11 -0.72 11.49 -6.85
CA ILE A 11 -2.14 11.27 -7.14
C ILE A 11 -2.74 12.57 -7.66
N GLY A 12 -3.68 12.47 -8.60
CA GLY A 12 -4.39 13.65 -9.10
C GLY A 12 -5.35 14.21 -8.04
N ASP A 13 -5.49 15.53 -8.00
CA ASP A 13 -6.26 16.24 -6.97
C ASP A 13 -7.72 15.78 -6.89
N ASP A 14 -8.42 15.64 -8.03
CA ASP A 14 -9.82 15.18 -8.07
C ASP A 14 -10.01 13.79 -7.42
N LEU A 15 -9.07 12.88 -7.64
CA LEU A 15 -9.13 11.55 -7.03
C LEU A 15 -8.83 11.61 -5.53
N LEU A 16 -7.88 12.47 -5.12
CA LEU A 16 -7.54 12.67 -3.71
C LEU A 16 -8.74 13.21 -2.92
N GLU A 17 -9.46 14.19 -3.45
CA GLU A 17 -10.67 14.75 -2.83
C GLU A 17 -11.77 13.70 -2.65
N LYS A 18 -12.06 12.93 -3.71
CA LYS A 18 -13.05 11.85 -3.67
C LYS A 18 -12.67 10.77 -2.68
N LEU A 19 -11.40 10.37 -2.66
CA LEU A 19 -10.90 9.37 -1.71
C LEU A 19 -10.97 9.87 -0.27
N TYR A 20 -10.68 11.15 -0.04
CA TYR A 20 -10.79 11.77 1.27
C TYR A 20 -12.25 11.82 1.76
N TYR A 21 -13.20 12.14 0.87
CA TYR A 21 -14.63 12.07 1.18
C TYR A 21 -15.05 10.66 1.60
N VAL A 22 -14.68 9.64 0.82
CA VAL A 22 -14.97 8.22 1.14
C VAL A 22 -14.41 7.86 2.51
N ALA A 23 -13.14 8.16 2.77
CA ALA A 23 -12.49 7.88 4.05
C ALA A 23 -13.28 8.51 5.21
N LYS A 24 -13.68 9.77 5.09
CA LYS A 24 -14.47 10.47 6.12
C LYS A 24 -15.86 9.87 6.31
N SER A 25 -16.55 9.54 5.23
CA SER A 25 -17.89 8.91 5.28
C SER A 25 -17.87 7.58 6.03
N GLU A 26 -16.76 6.86 5.99
CA GLU A 26 -16.56 5.58 6.67
C GLU A 26 -15.85 5.71 8.03
N GLY A 27 -15.66 6.93 8.54
CA GLY A 27 -15.04 7.20 9.85
C GLY A 27 -13.52 6.94 9.90
N ARG A 28 -12.83 6.97 8.76
CA ARG A 28 -11.41 6.67 8.62
C ARG A 28 -10.57 7.91 8.28
N SER A 29 -9.29 7.85 8.65
CA SER A 29 -8.29 8.76 8.08
C SER A 29 -7.94 8.32 6.66
N LEU A 30 -7.41 9.25 5.85
CA LEU A 30 -6.96 8.93 4.50
C LEU A 30 -5.91 7.81 4.50
N ASN A 31 -4.94 7.86 5.43
CA ASN A 31 -3.92 6.81 5.56
C ASN A 31 -4.54 5.44 5.90
N ASN A 32 -5.55 5.41 6.79
CA ASN A 32 -6.24 4.16 7.11
C ASN A 32 -7.05 3.63 5.92
N GLN A 33 -7.62 4.51 5.09
CA GLN A 33 -8.27 4.13 3.85
C GLN A 33 -7.28 3.47 2.88
N PHE A 34 -6.10 4.07 2.66
CA PHE A 34 -5.04 3.46 1.84
C PHE A 34 -4.59 2.10 2.39
N LEU A 35 -4.38 1.98 3.71
CA LEU A 35 -4.02 0.71 4.34
C LEU A 35 -5.10 -0.36 4.15
N LEU A 36 -6.38 0.01 4.21
CA LEU A 36 -7.48 -0.92 3.95
C LEU A 36 -7.49 -1.37 2.49
N MET A 37 -7.36 -0.43 1.54
CA MET A 37 -7.30 -0.74 0.11
C MET A 37 -6.13 -1.68 -0.21
N ALA A 38 -4.95 -1.42 0.35
CA ALA A 38 -3.77 -2.27 0.18
C ALA A 38 -4.00 -3.70 0.72
N ARG A 39 -4.57 -3.83 1.93
CA ARG A 39 -4.90 -5.13 2.52
C ARG A 39 -5.93 -5.89 1.70
N ASN A 40 -6.97 -5.21 1.24
CA ASN A 40 -8.01 -5.82 0.42
C ASN A 40 -7.44 -6.30 -0.93
N SER A 41 -6.53 -5.53 -1.52
CA SER A 41 -5.83 -5.92 -2.76
C SER A 41 -5.01 -7.19 -2.57
N VAL A 42 -4.19 -7.27 -1.51
CA VAL A 42 -3.40 -8.48 -1.19
C VAL A 42 -4.33 -9.68 -0.91
N ALA A 43 -5.36 -9.50 -0.09
CA ALA A 43 -6.30 -10.57 0.23
C ALA A 43 -7.05 -11.08 -1.02
N TYR A 44 -7.43 -10.18 -1.93
CA TYR A 44 -8.05 -10.54 -3.21
C TYR A 44 -7.09 -11.32 -4.11
N TYR A 45 -5.84 -10.88 -4.21
CA TYR A 45 -4.81 -11.61 -4.96
C TYR A 45 -4.63 -13.02 -4.40
N GLU A 46 -4.47 -13.17 -3.08
CA GLU A 46 -4.27 -14.48 -2.45
C GLU A 46 -5.49 -15.40 -2.62
N LYS A 47 -6.70 -14.83 -2.58
CA LYS A 47 -7.94 -15.59 -2.82
C LYS A 47 -8.05 -16.08 -4.26
N THR A 48 -7.58 -15.32 -5.24
CA THR A 48 -7.78 -15.61 -6.67
C THR A 48 -6.62 -16.35 -7.32
N LYS A 49 -5.39 -16.18 -6.82
CA LYS A 49 -4.15 -16.77 -7.38
C LYS A 49 -3.47 -17.76 -6.44
N GLY A 50 -3.95 -17.88 -5.20
CA GLY A 50 -3.31 -18.67 -4.14
C GLY A 50 -2.40 -17.82 -3.26
N LYS A 51 -2.03 -18.37 -2.09
CA LYS A 51 -1.20 -17.67 -1.10
C LYS A 51 0.14 -17.24 -1.68
N ILE A 52 0.60 -16.07 -1.27
CA ILE A 52 1.91 -15.58 -1.68
C ILE A 52 2.99 -16.44 -1.00
N ASP A 53 3.92 -16.96 -1.79
CA ASP A 53 5.02 -17.76 -1.28
C ASP A 53 6.04 -16.90 -0.53
N SER A 54 6.33 -17.30 0.71
CA SER A 54 7.36 -16.69 1.56
C SER A 54 8.76 -16.67 0.95
N ALA A 55 9.11 -17.64 0.09
CA ALA A 55 10.39 -17.67 -0.60
C ALA A 55 10.47 -16.51 -1.61
N LYS A 56 9.43 -16.33 -2.43
CA LYS A 56 9.32 -15.23 -3.39
C LYS A 56 9.31 -13.85 -2.72
N LEU A 57 8.69 -13.73 -1.54
CA LEU A 57 8.72 -12.48 -0.78
C LEU A 57 10.12 -12.08 -0.32
N ARG A 58 11.02 -13.04 -0.09
CA ARG A 58 12.41 -12.73 0.28
C ARG A 58 13.19 -12.17 -0.91
N GLU A 59 12.99 -12.77 -2.10
CA GLU A 59 13.62 -12.31 -3.35
C GLU A 59 13.23 -10.86 -3.67
N ILE A 60 11.94 -10.53 -3.56
CA ILE A 60 11.42 -9.19 -3.91
C ILE A 60 11.76 -8.13 -2.85
N ARG A 61 12.13 -8.53 -1.61
CA ARG A 61 12.40 -7.58 -0.53
C ARG A 61 13.56 -6.63 -0.86
N GLU A 62 14.64 -7.16 -1.44
CA GLU A 62 15.82 -6.35 -1.75
C GLU A 62 15.54 -5.33 -2.87
N GLU A 63 14.71 -5.71 -3.84
CA GLU A 63 14.25 -4.83 -4.92
C GLU A 63 13.38 -3.70 -4.37
N MET A 64 12.39 -4.06 -3.54
CA MET A 64 11.50 -3.11 -2.87
C MET A 64 12.28 -2.12 -1.97
N GLU A 65 13.27 -2.60 -1.23
CA GLU A 65 14.09 -1.73 -0.37
C GLU A 65 14.87 -0.71 -1.18
N LYS A 66 15.45 -1.11 -2.33
CA LYS A 66 16.13 -0.19 -3.25
C LYS A 66 15.16 0.85 -3.82
N GLU A 67 13.98 0.43 -4.25
CA GLU A 67 12.96 1.32 -4.83
C GLU A 67 12.48 2.37 -3.82
N ILE A 68 12.13 1.95 -2.59
CA ILE A 68 11.66 2.88 -1.54
C ILE A 68 12.79 3.79 -1.02
N SER A 69 14.05 3.35 -1.08
CA SER A 69 15.21 4.19 -0.75
C SER A 69 15.66 5.12 -1.87
N GLY A 70 15.18 4.90 -3.10
CA GLY A 70 15.66 5.56 -4.32
C GLY A 70 15.16 6.99 -4.53
N ASP A 71 14.26 7.48 -3.68
CA ASP A 71 13.69 8.84 -3.76
C ASP A 71 14.53 9.92 -3.03
N GLU A 72 15.83 9.67 -2.78
CA GLU A 72 16.81 10.70 -2.35
C GLU A 72 17.72 11.20 -3.50
N GLN A 73 17.15 11.50 -4.68
CA GLN A 73 17.82 12.31 -5.70
C GLN A 73 17.12 13.65 -5.93
#